data_AF-A0A659UDJ1-F1
#
_entry.id   AF-A0A659UDJ1-F1
#
_cell.length_a   1.000
_cell.length_b   1.000
_cell.length_c   1.000
_cell.angle_alpha   90.00
_cell.angle_beta   90.00
_cell.angle_gamma   90.00
#
_symmetry.space_group_name_H-M   'P 1'
#
loop_
_entity.id
_entity.type
_entity.pdbx_description
1 polymer ?
#
loop_
_entity_poly.entity_id
_entity_poly.type
_entity_poly.pdbx_seq_one_letter_code
_entity_poly.pdbx_strand_id
1 'polypeptide(L)'
;NFDIGNCATQLNLSERGKQEASRIGALFAARAAPIDHVLSSRYCRCLDTARIAFEAEPQPFAPLDLLKTDPSEKAAQIAAIMKEIRGYSGSD
;
A
#
# COMPACT_ATOMS: atom_id res chain seq x y z
N ASN A 1 20.14 8.61 8.96
CA ASN A 1 19.73 9.08 7.63
C ASN A 1 18.59 8.19 7.16
N PHE A 2 17.51 8.74 6.62
CA PHE A 2 16.35 7.98 6.13
C PHE A 2 16.49 7.74 4.62
N ASP A 3 16.15 6.53 4.16
CA ASP A 3 16.09 6.15 2.75
C ASP A 3 14.85 5.30 2.48
N ILE A 4 14.01 5.75 1.55
CA ILE A 4 12.76 5.09 1.18
C ILE A 4 13.00 3.70 0.55
N GLY A 5 14.17 3.48 -0.07
CA GLY A 5 14.56 2.19 -0.65
C GLY A 5 15.21 1.23 0.33
N ASN A 6 15.53 1.67 1.56
CA ASN A 6 16.24 0.87 2.54
C ASN A 6 15.46 0.72 3.86
N CYS A 7 14.82 -0.43 4.04
CA CYS A 7 14.01 -0.74 5.22
C CYS A 7 14.78 -0.68 6.55
N ALA A 8 16.10 -0.85 6.55
CA ALA A 8 16.90 -0.74 7.78
C ALA A 8 16.93 0.69 8.34
N THR A 9 16.56 1.68 7.53
CA THR A 9 16.51 3.10 7.92
C THR A 9 15.10 3.58 8.28
N GLN A 10 14.11 2.69 8.25
CA GLN A 10 12.69 3.02 8.41
C GLN A 10 12.08 2.43 9.68
N LEU A 11 10.91 2.94 10.06
CA LEU A 11 10.04 2.27 11.02
C LEU A 11 9.31 1.12 10.33
N ASN A 12 9.67 -0.11 10.71
CA ASN A 12 9.11 -1.34 10.16
C ASN A 12 7.93 -1.86 11.02
N LEU A 13 7.20 -2.84 10.50
CA LEU A 13 6.12 -3.48 11.25
C LEU A 13 6.64 -4.16 12.52
N SER A 14 5.90 -4.00 13.60
CA SER A 14 6.03 -4.85 14.78
C SER A 14 5.42 -6.23 14.52
N GLU A 15 5.73 -7.21 15.37
CA GLU A 15 5.09 -8.52 15.32
C GLU A 15 3.56 -8.44 15.44
N ARG A 16 3.06 -7.52 16.27
CA ARG A 16 1.62 -7.24 16.35
C ARG A 16 1.07 -6.74 15.02
N GLY A 17 1.77 -5.82 14.35
CA GLY A 17 1.36 -5.30 13.04
C GLY A 17 1.32 -6.38 11.95
N LYS A 18 2.25 -7.34 11.98
CA LYS A 18 2.24 -8.50 11.09
C LYS A 18 1.04 -9.42 11.34
N GLN A 19 0.69 -9.65 12.61
CA GLN A 19 -0.50 -10.41 12.97
C GLN A 19 -1.80 -9.71 12.53
N GLU A 20 -1.87 -8.38 12.67
CA GLU A 20 -3.01 -7.58 12.20
C GLU A 20 -3.13 -7.64 10.67
N ALA A 21 -2.02 -7.54 9.93
CA ALA A 21 -1.99 -7.72 8.48
C ALA A 21 -2.50 -9.12 8.05
N SER A 22 -2.09 -10.17 8.76
CA SER A 22 -2.56 -11.55 8.48
C SER A 22 -4.07 -11.68 8.66
N ARG A 23 -4.64 -11.02 9.68
CA ARG A 23 -6.10 -11.01 9.91
C ARG A 23 -6.86 -10.27 8.80
N ILE A 24 -6.29 -9.19 8.24
CA ILE A 24 -6.87 -8.51 7.08
C ILE A 24 -6.97 -9.51 5.92
N GLY A 25 -5.89 -10.22 5.63
CA GLY A 25 -5.88 -11.24 4.57
C GLY A 25 -6.92 -12.32 4.73
N ALA A 26 -7.04 -12.88 5.94
CA ALA A 26 -8.07 -13.87 6.25
C ALA A 26 -9.50 -13.37 5.98
N LEU A 27 -9.78 -12.09 6.24
CA LEU A 27 -11.09 -11.48 5.96
C LEU A 27 -11.37 -11.32 4.46
N PHE A 28 -10.35 -11.03 3.64
CA PHE A 28 -10.48 -10.99 2.19
C PHE A 28 -10.67 -12.40 1.60
N ALA A 29 -9.84 -13.36 2.03
CA ALA A 29 -9.94 -14.76 1.61
C ALA A 29 -11.31 -15.37 1.94
N ALA A 30 -11.86 -15.08 3.11
CA ALA A 30 -13.19 -15.56 3.52
C ALA A 30 -14.34 -15.07 2.63
N ARG A 31 -14.13 -13.98 1.86
CA ARG A 31 -15.11 -13.43 0.92
C ARG A 31 -14.91 -13.91 -0.52
N ALA A 32 -13.87 -14.71 -0.78
CA ALA A 32 -13.45 -15.11 -2.11
C ALA A 32 -13.35 -13.92 -3.08
N ALA A 33 -12.97 -12.74 -2.57
CA ALA A 33 -12.85 -11.54 -3.36
C ALA A 33 -11.59 -11.64 -4.24
N PRO A 34 -11.71 -11.66 -5.58
CA PRO A 34 -10.54 -11.70 -6.45
C PRO A 34 -9.75 -10.39 -6.28
N ILE A 35 -8.44 -10.52 -6.11
CA ILE A 35 -7.51 -9.40 -6.04
C ILE A 35 -6.66 -9.44 -7.31
N ASP A 36 -6.78 -8.41 -8.14
CA ASP A 36 -6.00 -8.27 -9.37
C ASP A 36 -4.57 -7.80 -9.03
N HIS A 37 -4.46 -6.61 -8.46
CA HIS A 37 -3.19 -6.04 -8.03
C HIS A 37 -3.37 -5.23 -6.74
N VAL A 38 -2.29 -5.14 -5.97
CA VAL A 38 -2.25 -4.39 -4.71
C VAL A 38 -1.31 -3.21 -4.87
N LEU A 39 -1.84 -2.00 -4.89
CA LEU A 39 -1.05 -0.78 -4.82
C LEU A 39 -0.76 -0.45 -3.36
N SER A 40 0.49 -0.07 -3.06
CA SER A 40 0.87 0.32 -1.70
C SER A 40 1.82 1.50 -1.71
N SER A 41 1.86 2.23 -0.60
CA SER A 41 2.91 3.21 -0.35
C SER A 41 4.28 2.55 -0.37
N ARG A 42 5.33 3.31 -0.75
CA ARG A 42 6.71 2.83 -0.82
C ARG A 42 7.35 2.55 0.54
N TYR A 43 6.74 2.93 1.65
CA TYR A 43 7.28 2.63 2.98
C TYR A 43 7.24 1.13 3.27
N CYS A 44 8.31 0.57 3.81
CA CYS A 44 8.45 -0.89 4.01
C CYS A 44 7.31 -1.48 4.84
N ARG A 45 6.86 -0.80 5.91
CA ARG A 45 5.71 -1.27 6.71
C ARG A 45 4.40 -1.40 5.90
N CYS A 46 4.20 -0.56 4.89
CA CYS A 46 3.01 -0.60 4.02
C CYS A 46 3.16 -1.72 2.98
N LEU A 47 4.36 -1.89 2.41
CA LEU A 47 4.66 -3.00 1.51
C LEU A 47 4.52 -4.34 2.23
N ASP A 48 5.09 -4.48 3.42
CA ASP A 48 5.02 -5.70 4.24
C ASP A 48 3.58 -6.01 4.66
N THR A 49 2.78 -5.00 5.01
CA THR A 49 1.35 -5.19 5.31
C THR A 49 0.63 -5.80 4.10
N ALA A 50 0.86 -5.27 2.91
CA ALA A 50 0.25 -5.76 1.68
C ALA A 50 0.73 -7.17 1.32
N ARG A 51 2.03 -7.46 1.42
CA ARG A 51 2.59 -8.81 1.21
C ARG A 51 1.97 -9.84 2.13
N ILE A 52 1.83 -9.51 3.41
CA ILE A 52 1.26 -10.41 4.41
C ILE A 52 -0.25 -10.60 4.19
N ALA A 53 -0.98 -9.51 3.94
CA ALA A 53 -2.43 -9.58 3.82
C ALA A 53 -2.90 -10.25 2.52
N PHE A 54 -2.19 -10.07 1.42
CA PHE A 54 -2.66 -10.53 0.11
C PHE A 54 -1.79 -11.62 -0.51
N GLU A 55 -0.73 -12.05 0.20
CA GLU A 55 0.20 -13.10 -0.24
C GLU A 55 0.75 -12.84 -1.67
N ALA A 56 0.90 -11.57 -2.03
CA ALA A 56 1.32 -11.10 -3.35
C ALA A 56 2.29 -9.93 -3.22
N GLU A 57 3.16 -9.73 -4.21
CA GLU A 57 4.07 -8.58 -4.24
C GLU A 57 3.28 -7.30 -4.61
N PRO A 58 3.18 -6.31 -3.71
CA PRO A 58 2.48 -5.08 -4.00
C PRO A 58 3.27 -4.21 -4.99
N GLN A 59 2.55 -3.48 -5.82
CA GLN A 59 3.13 -2.48 -6.70
C GLN A 59 3.33 -1.16 -5.92
N PRO A 60 4.57 -0.67 -5.76
CA PRO A 60 4.79 0.58 -5.07
C PRO A 60 4.22 1.76 -5.86
N PHE A 61 3.34 2.52 -5.24
CA PHE A 61 2.65 3.67 -5.85
C PHE A 61 2.93 4.93 -5.02
N ALA A 62 3.87 5.74 -5.49
CA ALA A 62 4.37 6.92 -4.78
C ALA A 62 3.29 7.91 -4.30
N PRO A 63 2.17 8.12 -5.01
CA PRO A 63 1.08 8.96 -4.51
C PRO A 63 0.46 8.47 -3.20
N LEU A 64 0.56 7.19 -2.85
CA LEU A 64 0.08 6.66 -1.55
C LEU A 64 1.04 6.89 -0.38
N ASP A 65 2.21 7.49 -0.62
CA ASP A 65 3.11 7.90 0.45
C ASP A 65 2.48 8.97 1.36
N LEU A 66 3.19 9.31 2.44
CA LEU A 66 2.77 10.36 3.37
C LEU A 66 2.30 11.62 2.61
N LEU A 67 1.14 12.12 3.02
CA LEU A 67 0.52 13.29 2.42
C LEU A 67 1.48 14.48 2.44
N LYS A 68 1.58 15.16 1.30
CA LYS A 68 2.35 16.39 1.18
C LYS A 68 1.71 17.51 2.02
N THR A 69 2.55 18.36 2.59
CA THR A 69 2.13 19.51 3.38
C THR A 69 1.83 20.72 2.50
N ASP A 70 2.51 20.85 1.36
CA ASP A 70 2.21 21.87 0.38
C ASP A 70 0.84 21.60 -0.28
N PRO A 71 -0.07 22.59 -0.34
CA PRO A 71 -1.40 22.40 -0.91
C PRO A 71 -1.41 21.98 -2.39
N SER A 72 -0.49 22.51 -3.20
CA SER A 72 -0.43 22.20 -4.64
C SER A 72 0.07 20.77 -4.86
N GLU A 73 1.15 20.39 -4.17
CA GLU A 73 1.67 19.03 -4.22
C GLU A 73 0.65 18.01 -3.69
N LYS A 74 -0.05 18.34 -2.60
CA LYS A 74 -1.12 17.51 -2.04
C LYS A 74 -2.27 17.33 -3.04
N ALA A 75 -2.68 18.40 -3.72
CA ALA A 75 -3.72 18.33 -4.74
C ALA A 75 -3.29 17.44 -5.91
N ALA A 76 -2.05 17.56 -6.38
CA ALA A 76 -1.48 16.69 -7.42
C ALA A 76 -1.41 15.22 -6.97
N GLN A 77 -1.00 14.97 -5.72
CA GLN A 77 -0.96 13.64 -5.12
C GLN A 77 -2.35 12.99 -5.09
N ILE A 78 -3.36 13.71 -4.61
CA ILE A 78 -4.75 13.22 -4.59
C ILE A 78 -5.28 13.01 -6.01
N ALA A 79 -4.98 13.92 -6.94
CA ALA A 79 -5.40 13.78 -8.33
C ALA A 79 -4.82 12.52 -8.99
N ALA A 80 -3.56 12.18 -8.69
CA ALA A 80 -2.93 10.95 -9.18
C ALA A 80 -3.60 9.68 -8.61
N ILE A 81 -3.93 9.66 -7.31
CA ILE A 81 -4.70 8.56 -6.69
C ILE A 81 -6.08 8.42 -7.35
N MET A 82 -6.80 9.52 -7.52
CA MET A 82 -8.13 9.50 -8.12
C MET A 82 -8.11 9.09 -9.58
N LYS A 83 -7.04 9.44 -10.32
CA LYS A 83 -6.83 8.99 -11.70
C LYS A 83 -6.68 7.47 -11.75
N GLU A 84 -5.88 6.89 -10.86
CA GLU A 84 -5.68 5.44 -10.76
C GLU A 84 -7.01 4.71 -10.46
N ILE A 85 -7.73 5.16 -9.42
CA ILE A 85 -9.01 4.57 -9.03
C ILE A 85 -10.04 4.63 -10.17
N ARG A 86 -10.13 5.78 -10.86
CA ARG A 86 -11.07 5.97 -11.98
C ARG A 86 -10.65 5.22 -13.25
N GLY A 87 -9.37 4.93 -13.39
CA GLY A 87 -8.80 4.20 -14.52
C GLY A 87 -8.95 2.69 -14.41
N TYR A 88 -9.21 2.17 -13.20
CA TYR A 88 -9.42 0.75 -12.97
C TYR A 88 -10.75 0.28 -13.57
N SER A 89 -10.69 -0.54 -14.61
CA SER A 89 -11.86 -1.17 -15.26
C SER A 89 -12.12 -2.61 -14.81
N GLY A 90 -11.29 -3.16 -13.92
CA GLY A 90 -11.27 -4.59 -13.62
C GLY A 90 -10.40 -5.37 -14.61
N SER A 91 -10.00 -6.58 -14.22
CA SER A 91 -9.46 -7.59 -15.13
C SER A 91 -10.62 -8.15 -15.98
N ASP A 92 -10.40 -8.33 -17.29
CA ASP A 92 -11.30 -9.10 -18.16
C ASP A 92 -11.52 -10.54 -17.66
#